data_AF-A0A158J4Q5-F1
#
_entry.id   AF-A0A158J4Q5-F1
#
_cell.length_a   1.000
_cell.length_b   1.000
_cell.length_c   1.000
_cell.angle_alpha   90.00
_cell.angle_beta   90.00
_cell.angle_gamma   90.00
#
_symmetry.space_group_name_H-M   'P 1'
#
loop_
_entity.id
_entity.type
_entity.pdbx_description
1 polymer ?
#
loop_
_entity_poly.entity_id
_entity_poly.type
_entity_poly.pdbx_seq_one_letter_code
_entity_poly.pdbx_strand_id
1 'polypeptide(L)'
;MASAELADIPASELVNLLDYCVWNLSHSGRSDVLAWRAELLARADANTPEVSRAVAVCDEYLAPEGSPEALAATAKAWPNL
;
A
#
# COMPACT_ATOMS: atom_id res chain seq x y z
N MET A 1 10.28 -14.25 6.10
CA MET A 1 11.17 -13.24 6.71
C MET A 1 10.32 -11.98 6.78
N ALA A 2 10.04 -11.44 7.97
CA ALA A 2 9.33 -10.17 8.09
C ALA A 2 10.33 -9.09 7.67
N SER A 3 10.05 -8.37 6.59
CA SER A 3 10.94 -7.35 6.07
C SER A 3 10.88 -6.18 7.05
N ALA A 4 12.02 -5.79 7.61
CA ALA A 4 12.12 -4.55 8.38
C ALA A 4 12.03 -3.30 7.47
N GLU A 5 11.63 -3.44 6.20
CA GLU A 5 11.85 -2.42 5.19
C GLU A 5 10.81 -1.30 5.24
N LEU A 6 9.53 -1.61 5.48
CA LEU A 6 8.51 -0.54 5.46
C LEU A 6 8.42 0.23 6.77
N ALA A 7 8.83 -0.32 7.91
CA ALA A 7 8.67 0.33 9.22
C ALA A 7 9.58 1.57 9.40
N ASP A 8 10.76 1.55 8.79
CA ASP A 8 11.76 2.62 8.92
C ASP A 8 11.60 3.72 7.85
N ILE A 9 10.71 3.51 6.86
CA ILE A 9 10.46 4.49 5.81
C ILE A 9 9.52 5.59 6.33
N PRO A 10 9.81 6.88 6.04
CA PRO A 10 8.92 7.98 6.36
C PRO A 10 7.52 7.78 5.77
N ALA A 11 6.48 7.99 6.59
CA ALA A 11 5.10 7.77 6.16
C ALA A 11 4.72 8.54 4.89
N SER A 12 5.24 9.76 4.74
CA SER A 12 5.04 10.62 3.57
C SER A 12 5.51 10.03 2.25
N GLU A 13 6.44 9.07 2.27
CA GLU A 13 7.02 8.46 1.07
C GLU A 13 6.36 7.13 0.69
N LEU A 14 5.71 6.47 1.66
CA LEU A 14 5.18 5.11 1.52
C LEU A 14 4.20 4.96 0.35
N VAL A 15 3.28 5.92 0.15
CA VAL A 15 2.26 5.81 -0.90
C VAL A 15 2.88 5.78 -2.30
N ASN A 16 3.86 6.65 -2.56
CA ASN A 16 4.53 6.71 -3.86
C ASN A 16 5.44 5.50 -4.06
N LEU A 17 6.13 5.07 -3.00
CA LEU A 17 7.01 3.90 -3.06
C LEU A 17 6.21 2.62 -3.36
N LEU A 18 5.11 2.40 -2.64
CA LEU A 18 4.28 1.22 -2.85
C LEU A 18 3.63 1.23 -4.22
N ASP A 19 3.15 2.38 -4.69
CA ASP A 19 2.59 2.51 -6.03
C ASP A 19 3.62 2.12 -7.10
N TYR A 20 4.85 2.62 -6.96
CA TYR A 20 5.95 2.23 -7.83
C TYR A 20 6.25 0.72 -7.74
N CYS A 21 6.38 0.17 -6.54
CA CYS A 21 6.72 -1.24 -6.34
C CYS A 21 5.62 -2.18 -6.85
N VAL A 22 4.36 -1.85 -6.63
CA VAL A 22 3.21 -2.67 -7.00
C VAL A 22 3.02 -2.69 -8.52
N TRP A 23 3.15 -1.55 -9.18
CA TRP A 23 2.80 -1.42 -10.60
C TRP A 23 3.99 -1.51 -11.56
N ASN A 24 5.20 -1.14 -11.12
CA ASN A 24 6.37 -1.06 -12.00
C ASN A 24 7.40 -2.17 -11.76
N LEU A 25 7.43 -2.81 -10.59
CA LEU A 25 8.33 -3.94 -10.36
C LEU A 25 7.66 -5.25 -10.78
N SER A 26 8.22 -5.89 -11.81
CA SER A 26 7.73 -7.15 -12.38
C SER A 26 7.75 -8.35 -11.42
N HIS A 27 8.29 -8.19 -10.22
CA HIS A 27 8.50 -9.26 -9.23
C HIS A 27 7.59 -9.15 -7.99
N SER A 28 6.81 -8.07 -7.84
CA SER A 28 5.92 -7.90 -6.69
C SER A 28 4.70 -8.81 -6.87
N GLY A 29 4.70 -9.96 -6.19
CA GLY A 29 3.58 -10.89 -6.24
C GLY A 29 2.49 -10.55 -5.21
N ARG A 30 1.30 -11.13 -5.37
CA ARG A 30 0.20 -11.02 -4.39
C ARG A 30 0.63 -11.31 -2.94
N SER A 31 1.56 -12.25 -2.75
CA SER A 31 2.08 -12.59 -1.42
C SER A 31 2.89 -11.45 -0.80
N ASP A 32 3.68 -10.73 -1.59
CA ASP A 32 4.50 -9.63 -1.11
C ASP A 32 3.62 -8.44 -0.71
N VAL A 33 2.61 -8.13 -1.53
CA VAL A 33 1.65 -7.07 -1.24
C VAL A 33 0.83 -7.36 0.02
N LEU A 34 0.49 -8.63 0.28
CA LEU A 34 -0.14 -9.03 1.55
C LEU A 34 0.79 -8.83 2.76
N ALA A 35 2.09 -9.13 2.61
CA ALA A 35 3.07 -8.92 3.67
C ALA A 35 3.25 -7.43 3.97
N TRP A 36 3.42 -6.60 2.93
CA TRP A 36 3.53 -5.14 3.06
C TRP A 36 2.30 -4.53 3.74
N ARG A 37 1.10 -4.94 3.34
CA ARG A 37 -0.14 -4.51 3.98
C ARG A 37 -0.15 -4.83 5.48
N ALA A 38 0.27 -6.03 5.85
CA ALA A 38 0.34 -6.43 7.26
C ALA A 38 1.38 -5.61 8.04
N GLU A 39 2.54 -5.33 7.44
CA GLU A 39 3.58 -4.48 8.04
C GLU A 39 3.08 -3.05 8.26
N LEU A 40 2.42 -2.43 7.27
CA LEU A 40 1.85 -1.09 7.39
C LEU A 40 0.80 -0.99 8.49
N LEU A 41 -0.06 -2.00 8.63
CA LEU A 41 -1.07 -2.06 9.68
C LEU A 41 -0.46 -2.28 11.08
N ALA A 42 0.74 -2.82 11.16
CA ALA A 42 1.47 -3.03 12.41
C ALA A 42 2.33 -1.83 12.85
N ARG A 43 2.45 -0.79 12.01
CA ARG A 43 3.23 0.41 12.34
C ARG A 43 2.59 1.19 13.50
N ALA A 44 3.43 1.88 14.27
CA ALA A 44 2.99 2.74 15.37
C ALA A 44 2.12 3.93 14.89
N ASP A 45 2.35 4.38 13.66
CA ASP A 45 1.65 5.50 12.99
C ASP A 45 0.62 5.03 11.97
N ALA A 46 0.14 3.77 12.06
CA ALA A 46 -0.80 3.18 11.08
C ALA A 46 -2.09 3.99 10.87
N ASN A 47 -2.50 4.78 11.87
CA ASN A 47 -3.71 5.62 11.82
C ASN A 47 -3.48 6.99 11.17
N THR A 48 -2.26 7.30 10.73
CA THR A 48 -1.98 8.54 9.99
C THR A 48 -2.59 8.49 8.59
N PRO A 49 -2.99 9.65 8.02
CA PRO A 49 -3.46 9.71 6.64
C PRO A 49 -2.45 9.13 5.65
N GLU A 50 -1.16 9.37 5.87
CA GLU A 50 -0.08 8.92 5.00
C GLU A 50 0.03 7.40 4.94
N VAL A 51 0.07 6.71 6.10
CA VAL A 51 0.08 5.25 6.15
C VAL A 51 -1.25 4.68 5.65
N SER A 52 -2.37 5.33 5.94
CA SER A 52 -3.69 4.92 5.42
C SER A 52 -3.77 4.94 3.90
N ARG A 53 -3.08 5.88 3.25
CA ARG A 53 -2.98 5.97 1.78
C ARG A 53 -2.07 4.87 1.22
N ALA A 54 -0.95 4.61 1.88
CA ALA A 54 -0.05 3.51 1.54
C ALA A 54 -0.76 2.14 1.59
N VAL A 55 -1.54 1.88 2.64
CA VAL A 55 -2.38 0.67 2.76
C VAL A 55 -3.38 0.57 1.61
N ALA A 56 -3.95 1.71 1.18
CA ALA A 56 -4.93 1.73 0.11
C ALA A 56 -4.34 1.33 -1.25
N VAL A 57 -3.07 1.64 -1.52
CA VAL A 57 -2.38 1.13 -2.72
C VAL A 57 -2.27 -0.41 -2.70
N CYS A 58 -1.97 -0.99 -1.54
CA CYS A 58 -1.97 -2.44 -1.40
C CYS A 58 -3.38 -3.02 -1.57
N ASP A 59 -4.40 -2.38 -1.00
CA ASP A 59 -5.80 -2.82 -1.12
C ASP A 59 -6.27 -2.79 -2.59
N GLU A 60 -5.90 -1.76 -3.35
CA GLU A 60 -6.21 -1.62 -4.77
C GLU A 60 -5.68 -2.80 -5.59
N TYR A 61 -4.40 -3.15 -5.42
CA TYR A 61 -3.80 -4.27 -6.13
C TYR A 61 -4.37 -5.63 -5.71
N LEU A 62 -4.76 -5.78 -4.44
CA LEU A 62 -5.30 -7.03 -3.93
C LEU A 62 -6.77 -7.25 -4.33
N ALA A 63 -7.48 -6.17 -4.65
CA ALA A 63 -8.86 -6.19 -5.12
C ALA A 63 -8.93 -6.68 -6.57
N PRO A 64 -10.07 -7.29 -6.99
CA PRO A 64 -10.29 -7.59 -8.40
C PRO A 64 -10.27 -6.30 -9.24
N GLU A 65 -9.65 -6.37 -10.42
CA GLU A 65 -9.57 -5.22 -11.33
C GLU A 65 -10.95 -4.65 -11.66
N GLY A 66 -11.10 -3.33 -11.56
CA GLY A 66 -12.36 -2.62 -11.83
C GLY A 66 -13.48 -2.84 -10.80
N SER A 67 -13.21 -3.53 -9.69
CA SER A 67 -14.18 -3.72 -8.62
C SER A 67 -14.46 -2.42 -7.85
N PRO A 68 -15.65 -2.28 -7.21
CA PRO A 68 -15.93 -1.15 -6.32
C PRO A 68 -14.89 -0.97 -5.22
N GLU A 69 -14.34 -2.08 -4.71
CA GLU A 69 -13.28 -2.11 -3.71
C GLU A 69 -11.97 -1.52 -4.24
N ALA A 70 -11.58 -1.87 -5.48
CA ALA A 70 -10.41 -1.28 -6.13
C ALA A 70 -10.59 0.23 -6.30
N LEU A 71 -11.74 0.67 -6.81
CA LEU A 71 -12.03 2.10 -7.01
C LEU A 71 -12.03 2.89 -5.68
N ALA A 72 -12.60 2.31 -4.62
CA ALA A 72 -12.58 2.92 -3.30
C ALA A 72 -11.16 3.01 -2.72
N ALA A 73 -10.33 1.99 -2.97
CA ALA A 73 -8.94 1.97 -2.58
C ALA A 73 -8.12 3.03 -3.36
N THR A 74 -8.29 3.14 -4.68
CA THR A 74 -7.67 4.19 -5.51
C THR A 74 -8.04 5.59 -4.99
N ALA A 75 -9.34 5.85 -4.75
CA ALA A 75 -9.81 7.15 -4.25
C ALA A 75 -9.22 7.50 -2.87
N LYS A 76 -9.00 6.48 -2.03
CA LYS A 76 -8.36 6.64 -0.73
C LYS A 76 -6.85 6.89 -0.87
N ALA A 77 -6.15 6.18 -1.75
CA ALA A 77 -4.72 6.37 -2.01
C ALA A 77 -4.43 7.74 -2.62
N TRP A 78 -5.31 8.19 -3.52
CA TRP A 78 -5.13 9.37 -4.35
C TRP A 78 -6.39 10.27 -4.38
N PRO A 79 -6.68 10.99 -3.29
CA PRO A 79 -7.90 11.81 -3.20
C PRO A 79 -7.95 13.03 -4.14
N ASN A 80 -6.84 13.35 -4.81
CA ASN A 80 -6.69 14.50 -5.71
C ASN A 80 -6.45 14.11 -7.18
N LEU A 81 -6.61 12.82 -7.52
CA LEU A 81 -6.49 12.30 -8.89
C LEU A 81 -7.86 12.36 -9.58
#